data_AF-A0A954ZSP7-F1
#
_entry.id   AF-A0A954ZSP7-F1
#
_cell.length_a   1.000
_cell.length_b   1.000
_cell.length_c   1.000
_cell.angle_alpha   90.00
_cell.angle_beta   90.00
_cell.angle_gamma   90.00
#
_symmetry.space_group_name_H-M   'P 1'
#
loop_
_entity.id
_entity.type
_entity.pdbx_description
1 polymer ?
#
loop_
_entity_poly.entity_id
_entity_poly.type
_entity_poly.pdbx_seq_one_letter_code
_entity_poly.pdbx_strand_id
1 'polypeptide(L)'
;MRLRQSIQFLCVLVLFATCAVGADDRVLMSASLDADASRAWAIYRNTQQEHLLVFIPPRDELPDIRYEPAQPGLVQAVRPLGRKLPVSIAALNDRVYLAYPPVYANERRLMRVYSLSLTPSPVGGVWVASSADRFDTEPAIVTNGSLIGLQGTSSAVWALIKDENRVTLSVLDRLDWQSVDLPESINTTRLELTAIGKHPVLIDRSGLRFVAHEFDPETGAWSEFPESIELSDAIRITAGTRALSVLDEQEPGKTRLRSWSPTGLFEIASGLDLPDSASIGALSSSGSLIAISIDRETAEGALEQPPASIEILELGLLDGAERYRGAPIATTPVSPEEFRFLVGMMMLIMMGVLIVVIMPDHSSAMHLPEGVVLADPGRRLIATMLDAVLVTAVVGRLVDVSAADILTLTVIMRPDNAWSVFPLVIITGLMYSTLTEALFGATPAKMLVGIRVVRARPGAPVRPSLWSSLVRNGIKWLLPPVAALALIDPETLHRGDRAARTLVVMPRPAQPDPRDSDEG
;
A
#
# COMPACT_ATOMS: atom_id res chain seq x y z
N MET A 1 42.93 -40.67 28.53
CA MET A 1 41.53 -40.30 28.84
C MET A 1 41.06 -39.01 28.15
N ARG A 2 41.89 -37.94 28.08
CA ARG A 2 41.50 -36.64 27.48
C ARG A 2 41.21 -36.64 25.96
N LEU A 3 41.94 -37.44 25.16
CA LEU A 3 41.75 -37.47 23.71
C LEU A 3 40.39 -38.04 23.25
N ARG A 4 39.86 -39.04 23.98
CA ARG A 4 38.55 -39.65 23.68
C ARG A 4 37.39 -38.68 23.97
N GLN A 5 37.51 -37.87 25.02
CA GLN A 5 36.51 -36.84 25.33
C GLN A 5 36.54 -35.69 24.31
N SER A 6 37.71 -35.29 23.82
CA SER A 6 37.82 -34.27 22.76
C SER A 6 37.25 -34.75 21.43
N ILE A 7 37.46 -36.03 21.07
CA ILE A 7 36.87 -36.61 19.84
C ILE A 7 35.35 -36.76 19.97
N GLN A 8 34.83 -37.20 21.12
CA GLN A 8 33.38 -37.25 21.34
C GLN A 8 32.74 -35.86 21.33
N PHE A 9 33.39 -34.85 21.89
CA PHE A 9 32.89 -33.47 21.86
C PHE A 9 32.93 -32.89 20.43
N LEU A 10 33.99 -33.15 19.67
CA LEU A 10 34.10 -32.73 18.27
C LEU A 10 33.09 -33.45 17.38
N CYS A 11 32.87 -34.76 17.57
CA CYS A 11 31.84 -35.51 16.84
C CYS A 11 30.43 -35.03 17.19
N VAL A 12 30.14 -34.73 18.45
CA VAL A 12 28.85 -34.14 18.86
C VAL A 12 28.70 -32.74 18.27
N LEU A 13 29.75 -31.90 18.27
CA LEU A 13 29.69 -30.55 17.69
C LEU A 13 29.53 -30.58 16.16
N VAL A 14 30.18 -31.53 15.47
CA VAL A 14 30.04 -31.74 14.01
C VAL A 14 28.68 -32.34 13.67
N LEU A 15 28.14 -33.26 14.47
CA LEU A 15 26.77 -33.79 14.31
C LEU A 15 25.68 -32.76 14.61
N PHE A 16 25.90 -31.84 15.56
CA PHE A 16 24.97 -30.72 15.80
C PHE A 16 25.11 -29.61 14.75
N ALA A 17 26.29 -29.41 14.16
CA ALA A 17 26.50 -28.43 13.08
C ALA A 17 25.93 -28.88 11.72
N THR A 18 25.84 -30.19 11.45
CA THR A 18 25.25 -30.72 10.20
C THR A 18 23.74 -30.96 10.27
N CYS A 19 23.13 -30.84 11.45
CA CYS A 19 21.67 -30.96 11.63
C CYS A 19 20.95 -29.60 11.76
N ALA A 20 21.60 -28.49 11.40
CA ALA A 20 20.87 -27.29 11.00
C ALA A 20 20.22 -27.60 9.65
N VAL A 21 19.12 -28.37 9.69
CA VAL A 21 18.16 -28.49 8.60
C VAL A 21 17.94 -27.08 8.10
N GLY A 22 18.39 -26.80 6.88
CA GLY A 22 18.25 -25.48 6.27
C GLY A 22 16.80 -25.09 6.45
N ALA A 23 16.55 -23.97 7.14
CA ALA A 23 15.23 -23.39 7.19
C ALA A 23 14.84 -23.20 5.72
N ASP A 24 13.91 -24.02 5.26
CA ASP A 24 13.52 -24.08 3.86
C ASP A 24 13.15 -22.67 3.44
N ASP A 25 13.91 -22.05 2.53
CA ASP A 25 13.56 -20.76 1.90
C ASP A 25 12.35 -20.94 0.95
N ARG A 26 11.46 -21.89 1.25
CA ARG A 26 10.26 -22.16 0.48
C ARG A 26 9.33 -20.95 0.59
N VAL A 27 8.87 -20.49 -0.56
CA VAL A 27 7.78 -19.53 -0.62
C VAL A 27 6.52 -20.24 -0.13
N LEU A 28 5.84 -19.67 0.86
CA LEU A 28 4.51 -20.15 1.24
C LEU A 28 3.50 -19.31 0.49
N MET A 29 2.57 -19.92 -0.24
CA MET A 29 1.60 -19.19 -1.05
C MET A 29 0.21 -19.78 -0.87
N SER A 30 -0.81 -18.92 -0.85
CA SER A 30 -2.21 -19.32 -0.88
C SER A 30 -3.05 -18.27 -1.62
N ALA A 31 -3.98 -18.73 -2.44
CA ALA A 31 -4.93 -17.86 -3.16
C ALA A 31 -6.33 -18.02 -2.59
N SER A 32 -7.07 -16.92 -2.48
CA SER A 32 -8.47 -16.92 -2.05
C SER A 32 -9.36 -17.40 -3.20
N LEU A 33 -10.32 -18.27 -2.90
CA LEU A 33 -11.27 -18.79 -3.89
C LEU A 33 -12.53 -17.93 -4.04
N ASP A 34 -12.34 -16.62 -4.02
CA ASP A 34 -13.41 -15.64 -4.24
C ASP A 34 -13.69 -15.51 -5.75
N ALA A 35 -14.96 -15.65 -6.13
CA ALA A 35 -15.39 -15.60 -7.52
C ALA A 35 -15.30 -14.19 -8.11
N ASP A 36 -15.45 -13.16 -7.26
CA ASP A 36 -15.54 -11.77 -7.72
C ASP A 36 -14.18 -11.06 -7.69
N ALA A 37 -13.29 -11.45 -6.76
CA ALA A 37 -11.94 -10.91 -6.68
C ALA A 37 -10.98 -11.86 -5.98
N SER A 38 -10.49 -12.85 -6.74
CA SER A 38 -9.42 -13.71 -6.28
C SER A 38 -8.16 -12.88 -5.98
N ARG A 39 -7.60 -13.11 -4.81
CA ARG A 39 -6.37 -12.51 -4.30
C ARG A 39 -5.39 -13.63 -3.96
N ALA A 40 -4.12 -13.31 -3.84
CA ALA A 40 -3.16 -14.26 -3.30
C ALA A 40 -2.29 -13.63 -2.22
N TRP A 41 -1.73 -14.50 -1.40
CA TRP A 41 -0.84 -14.15 -0.32
C TRP A 41 0.39 -15.02 -0.43
N ALA A 42 1.54 -14.42 -0.22
CA ALA A 42 2.81 -15.11 -0.26
C ALA A 42 3.69 -14.70 0.92
N ILE A 43 4.54 -15.62 1.35
CA ILE A 43 5.63 -15.35 2.29
C ILE A 43 6.91 -15.78 1.61
N TYR A 44 7.80 -14.84 1.42
CA TYR A 44 9.15 -15.10 0.92
C TYR A 44 10.17 -14.30 1.71
N ARG A 45 11.44 -14.63 1.51
CA ARG A 45 12.55 -13.93 2.15
C ARG A 45 13.05 -12.80 1.26
N ASN A 46 13.07 -11.57 1.77
CA ASN A 46 13.55 -10.42 1.00
C ASN A 46 15.10 -10.38 0.96
N THR A 47 15.64 -9.39 0.23
CA THR A 47 17.10 -9.18 0.11
C THR A 47 17.78 -8.86 1.45
N GLN A 48 17.02 -8.43 2.46
CA GLN A 48 17.49 -8.18 3.83
C GLN A 48 17.39 -9.41 4.74
N GLN A 49 17.11 -10.59 4.19
CA GLN A 49 16.94 -11.85 4.92
C GLN A 49 15.73 -11.89 5.87
N GLU A 50 14.79 -10.96 5.71
CA GLU A 50 13.54 -10.90 6.47
C GLU A 50 12.42 -11.66 5.73
N HIS A 51 11.61 -12.40 6.48
CA HIS A 51 10.42 -13.02 5.93
C HIS A 51 9.30 -11.98 5.83
N LEU A 52 8.87 -11.71 4.60
CA LEU A 52 7.88 -10.70 4.29
C LEU A 52 6.57 -11.37 3.90
N LEU A 53 5.49 -11.00 4.58
CA LEU A 53 4.13 -11.27 4.12
C LEU A 53 3.79 -10.28 3.02
N VAL A 54 3.43 -10.82 1.87
CA VAL A 54 3.13 -10.08 0.65
C VAL A 54 1.72 -10.43 0.18
N PHE A 55 1.01 -9.39 -0.24
CA PHE A 55 -0.31 -9.46 -0.80
C PHE A 55 -0.25 -9.25 -2.31
N ILE A 56 -1.01 -10.06 -3.03
CA ILE A 56 -1.16 -9.96 -4.47
C ILE A 56 -2.61 -9.50 -4.74
N PRO A 57 -2.80 -8.22 -5.11
CA PRO A 57 -4.11 -7.63 -5.33
C PRO A 57 -4.83 -8.24 -6.55
N PRO A 58 -6.18 -8.15 -6.57
CA PRO A 58 -6.97 -8.70 -7.66
C PRO A 58 -6.67 -7.98 -8.98
N ARG A 59 -6.76 -8.71 -10.10
CA ARG A 59 -6.51 -8.21 -11.46
C ARG A 59 -7.79 -7.81 -12.21
N ASP A 60 -8.95 -7.96 -11.57
CA ASP A 60 -10.24 -7.61 -12.12
C ASP A 60 -10.81 -6.36 -11.44
N GLU A 61 -11.75 -5.70 -12.11
CA GLU A 61 -12.54 -4.64 -11.50
C GLU A 61 -13.49 -5.23 -10.45
N LEU A 62 -13.54 -4.63 -9.27
CA LEU A 62 -14.47 -5.00 -8.21
C LEU A 62 -15.85 -4.37 -8.51
N PRO A 63 -16.95 -5.17 -8.55
CA PRO A 63 -18.26 -4.66 -8.97
C PRO A 63 -18.81 -3.51 -8.11
N ASP A 64 -18.44 -3.45 -6.83
CA ASP A 64 -18.97 -2.49 -5.85
C ASP A 64 -17.99 -1.37 -5.46
N ILE A 65 -16.74 -1.43 -5.92
CA ILE A 65 -15.69 -0.51 -5.51
C ILE A 65 -14.99 0.02 -6.77
N ARG A 66 -14.99 1.34 -6.96
CA ARG A 66 -14.18 1.99 -8.01
C ARG A 66 -12.71 1.85 -7.66
N TYR A 67 -12.15 0.69 -7.97
CA TYR A 67 -10.76 0.34 -7.76
C TYR A 67 -10.15 -0.02 -9.11
N GLU A 68 -9.00 0.56 -9.43
CA GLU A 68 -8.26 0.23 -10.65
C GLU A 68 -7.65 -1.17 -10.51
N PRO A 69 -7.90 -2.08 -11.46
CA PRO A 69 -7.30 -3.40 -11.44
C PRO A 69 -5.78 -3.33 -11.30
N ALA A 70 -5.22 -4.20 -10.46
CA ALA A 70 -3.78 -4.23 -10.31
C ALA A 70 -3.10 -4.72 -11.59
N GLN A 71 -1.99 -4.09 -11.96
CA GLN A 71 -1.19 -4.53 -13.10
C GLN A 71 -0.56 -5.91 -12.83
N PRO A 72 -0.31 -6.73 -13.87
CA PRO A 72 0.43 -7.97 -13.72
C PRO A 72 1.79 -7.76 -13.04
N GLY A 73 2.20 -8.70 -12.18
CA GLY A 73 3.43 -8.57 -11.38
C GLY A 73 3.37 -7.63 -10.18
N LEU A 74 2.28 -6.87 -10.00
CA LEU A 74 2.09 -6.01 -8.84
C LEU A 74 1.92 -6.83 -7.57
N VAL A 75 2.72 -6.51 -6.56
CA VAL A 75 2.61 -7.03 -5.21
C VAL A 75 2.69 -5.91 -4.19
N GLN A 76 2.14 -6.15 -3.00
CA GLN A 76 2.19 -5.23 -1.89
C GLN A 76 2.85 -5.88 -0.69
N ALA A 77 3.94 -5.28 -0.23
CA ALA A 77 4.55 -5.65 1.04
C ALA A 77 3.58 -5.29 2.17
N VAL A 78 3.14 -6.28 2.94
CA VAL A 78 2.19 -6.06 4.03
C VAL A 78 2.94 -5.91 5.34
N ARG A 79 3.77 -6.89 5.70
CA ARG A 79 4.47 -6.88 6.99
C ARG A 79 5.62 -7.88 7.08
N PRO A 80 6.72 -7.55 7.80
CA PRO A 80 7.71 -8.55 8.21
C PRO A 80 7.14 -9.49 9.31
N LEU A 81 7.37 -10.80 9.20
CA LEU A 81 6.89 -11.82 10.13
C LEU A 81 7.85 -12.11 11.30
N GLY A 82 9.02 -11.45 11.32
CA GLY A 82 10.07 -11.69 12.30
C GLY A 82 10.76 -13.06 12.09
N ARG A 83 11.29 -13.63 13.18
CA ARG A 83 12.10 -14.87 13.12
C ARG A 83 11.30 -16.16 13.09
N LYS A 84 10.05 -16.15 13.55
CA LYS A 84 9.21 -17.35 13.56
C LYS A 84 8.42 -17.39 12.26
N LEU A 85 8.64 -18.42 11.48
CA LEU A 85 7.88 -18.67 10.26
C LEU A 85 6.58 -19.43 10.58
N PRO A 86 5.48 -19.12 9.90
CA PRO A 86 4.35 -20.02 9.86
C PRO A 86 4.74 -21.32 9.14
N VAL A 87 4.11 -22.42 9.53
CA VAL A 87 4.24 -23.72 8.86
C VAL A 87 3.30 -23.84 7.66
N SER A 88 2.23 -23.05 7.64
CA SER A 88 1.25 -23.05 6.56
C SER A 88 0.47 -21.73 6.51
N ILE A 89 -0.07 -21.42 5.34
CA ILE A 89 -0.84 -20.22 5.03
C ILE A 89 -2.10 -20.59 4.29
N ALA A 90 -3.22 -19.93 4.60
CA ALA A 90 -4.47 -20.04 3.88
C ALA A 90 -5.04 -18.65 3.59
N ALA A 91 -5.75 -18.51 2.47
CA ALA A 91 -6.43 -17.29 2.10
C ALA A 91 -7.94 -17.53 1.97
N LEU A 92 -8.76 -16.69 2.63
CA LEU A 92 -10.21 -16.69 2.53
C LEU A 92 -10.64 -15.23 2.34
N ASN A 93 -11.23 -14.92 1.19
CA ASN A 93 -11.60 -13.56 0.78
C ASN A 93 -10.40 -12.59 0.85
N ASP A 94 -10.55 -11.50 1.59
CA ASP A 94 -9.55 -10.47 1.85
C ASP A 94 -8.64 -10.79 3.05
N ARG A 95 -8.76 -11.98 3.64
CA ARG A 95 -8.08 -12.39 4.87
C ARG A 95 -7.09 -13.52 4.63
N VAL A 96 -5.91 -13.40 5.22
CA VAL A 96 -4.90 -14.45 5.33
C VAL A 96 -4.89 -15.06 6.72
N TYR A 97 -4.66 -16.37 6.79
CA TYR A 97 -4.52 -17.16 8.00
C TYR A 97 -3.13 -17.77 8.04
N LEU A 98 -2.43 -17.62 9.16
CA LEU A 98 -1.06 -18.05 9.39
C LEU A 98 -1.04 -19.05 10.54
N ALA A 99 -0.73 -20.31 10.25
CA ALA A 99 -0.56 -21.34 11.27
C ALA A 99 0.92 -21.45 11.65
N TYR A 100 1.22 -21.35 12.95
CA TYR A 100 2.59 -21.40 13.47
C TYR A 100 2.92 -22.76 14.08
N PRO A 101 4.22 -23.12 14.19
CA PRO A 101 4.63 -24.33 14.87
C PRO A 101 4.00 -24.47 16.26
N PRO A 102 3.61 -25.69 16.67
CA PRO A 102 2.92 -25.90 17.92
C PRO A 102 3.75 -25.50 19.13
N VAL A 103 3.08 -24.96 20.15
CA VAL A 103 3.63 -24.66 21.47
C VAL A 103 2.89 -25.47 22.53
N TYR A 104 3.59 -25.86 23.58
CA TYR A 104 2.97 -26.53 24.73
C TYR A 104 2.40 -25.51 25.71
N ALA A 105 1.14 -25.67 26.08
CA ALA A 105 0.48 -24.90 27.15
C ALA A 105 -0.45 -25.82 27.93
N ASN A 106 -0.27 -25.92 29.25
CA ASN A 106 -1.07 -26.79 30.13
C ASN A 106 -1.17 -28.23 29.62
N GLU A 107 -0.04 -28.84 29.29
CA GLU A 107 0.06 -30.22 28.75
C GLU A 107 -0.61 -30.44 27.38
N ARG A 108 -1.21 -29.41 26.78
CA ARG A 108 -1.77 -29.46 25.44
C ARG A 108 -0.81 -28.85 24.43
N ARG A 109 -0.70 -29.51 23.28
CA ARG A 109 0.03 -29.00 22.12
C ARG A 109 -0.94 -28.15 21.29
N LEU A 110 -0.62 -26.85 21.18
CA LEU A 110 -1.47 -25.84 20.54
C LEU A 110 -0.74 -25.24 19.35
N MET A 111 -1.31 -25.32 18.15
CA MET A 111 -0.86 -24.52 17.01
C MET A 111 -1.61 -23.20 17.00
N ARG A 112 -0.87 -22.11 17.16
CA ARG A 112 -1.46 -20.78 17.11
C ARG A 112 -1.77 -20.42 15.66
N VAL A 113 -2.99 -19.93 15.45
CA VAL A 113 -3.45 -19.41 14.18
C VAL A 113 -3.66 -17.91 14.36
N TYR A 114 -3.11 -17.14 13.45
CA TYR A 114 -3.32 -15.69 13.40
C TYR A 114 -3.90 -15.33 12.05
N SER A 115 -4.60 -14.21 11.97
CA SER A 115 -5.14 -13.74 10.71
C SER A 115 -4.94 -12.23 10.50
N LEU A 116 -5.02 -11.81 9.24
CA LEU A 116 -4.93 -10.42 8.83
C LEU A 116 -5.84 -10.18 7.64
N SER A 117 -6.70 -9.17 7.70
CA SER A 117 -7.53 -8.74 6.57
C SER A 117 -7.05 -7.41 6.02
N LEU A 118 -7.12 -7.26 4.69
CA LEU A 118 -6.80 -6.04 3.98
C LEU A 118 -8.06 -5.45 3.35
N THR A 119 -8.20 -4.13 3.46
CA THR A 119 -9.27 -3.37 2.81
C THR A 119 -8.68 -2.42 1.78
N PRO A 120 -9.35 -2.17 0.64
CA PRO A 120 -8.86 -1.24 -0.36
C PRO A 120 -8.83 0.18 0.24
N SER A 121 -7.72 0.88 0.04
CA SER A 121 -7.56 2.29 0.38
C SER A 121 -8.33 3.18 -0.59
N PRO A 122 -8.82 4.36 -0.16
CA PRO A 122 -9.28 5.39 -1.10
C PRO A 122 -8.17 5.92 -2.01
N VAL A 123 -6.90 5.74 -1.62
CA VAL A 123 -5.74 6.00 -2.47
C VAL A 123 -5.57 4.79 -3.39
N GLY A 124 -5.98 4.92 -4.65
CA GLY A 124 -6.06 3.83 -5.62
C GLY A 124 -4.78 2.98 -5.67
N GLY A 125 -4.95 1.67 -5.83
CA GLY A 125 -3.81 0.74 -5.91
C GLY A 125 -3.28 0.26 -4.55
N VAL A 126 -3.71 0.84 -3.42
CA VAL A 126 -3.18 0.51 -2.09
C VAL A 126 -4.19 -0.28 -1.27
N TRP A 127 -3.74 -1.32 -0.59
CA TRP A 127 -4.53 -2.06 0.40
C TRP A 127 -4.02 -1.78 1.81
N VAL A 128 -4.92 -1.63 2.78
CA VAL A 128 -4.56 -1.30 4.16
C VAL A 128 -5.02 -2.41 5.09
N ALA A 129 -4.11 -2.83 5.97
CA ALA A 129 -4.43 -3.76 7.05
C ALA A 129 -5.49 -3.18 7.97
N SER A 130 -6.54 -3.97 8.23
CA SER A 130 -7.58 -3.66 9.21
C SER A 130 -7.00 -3.37 10.61
N SER A 131 -5.91 -4.04 10.97
CA SER A 131 -5.12 -3.81 12.17
C SER A 131 -3.67 -3.47 11.82
N ALA A 132 -3.26 -2.21 12.00
CA ALA A 132 -1.90 -1.75 11.65
C ALA A 132 -0.79 -2.49 12.42
N ASP A 133 -1.01 -2.75 13.71
CA ASP A 133 0.08 -3.16 14.62
C ASP A 133 0.06 -4.64 15.02
N ARG A 134 -1.00 -5.40 14.73
CA ARG A 134 -1.11 -6.80 15.19
C ARG A 134 -1.93 -7.66 14.23
N PHE A 135 -1.62 -8.94 14.23
CA PHE A 135 -2.52 -9.94 13.69
C PHE A 135 -3.71 -10.16 14.64
N ASP A 136 -4.86 -10.48 14.08
CA ASP A 136 -5.97 -11.00 14.84
C ASP A 136 -5.63 -12.42 15.34
N THR A 137 -6.11 -12.78 16.52
CA THR A 137 -5.90 -14.11 17.09
C THR A 137 -7.10 -14.98 16.77
N GLU A 138 -6.86 -16.10 16.11
CA GLU A 138 -7.88 -17.09 15.78
C GLU A 138 -7.86 -18.24 16.80
N PRO A 139 -8.93 -19.06 16.88
CA PRO A 139 -8.92 -20.30 17.65
C PRO A 139 -7.68 -21.14 17.33
N ALA A 140 -6.95 -21.54 18.37
CA ALA A 140 -5.77 -22.38 18.21
C ALA A 140 -6.18 -23.82 17.87
N ILE A 141 -5.45 -24.47 16.97
CA ILE A 141 -5.66 -25.89 16.67
C ILE A 141 -5.08 -26.71 17.83
N VAL A 142 -5.95 -27.40 18.57
CA VAL A 142 -5.56 -28.32 19.65
C VAL A 142 -5.26 -29.68 19.03
N THR A 143 -3.98 -30.06 18.95
CA THR A 143 -3.61 -31.36 18.39
C THR A 143 -2.25 -31.85 18.85
N ASN A 144 -2.13 -33.17 19.01
CA ASN A 144 -0.85 -33.83 19.26
C ASN A 144 -0.04 -34.03 17.98
N GLY A 145 -0.67 -33.92 16.80
CA GLY A 145 -0.06 -34.14 15.50
C GLY A 145 0.69 -32.94 14.91
N SER A 146 1.06 -33.08 13.64
CA SER A 146 1.61 -32.01 12.79
C SER A 146 0.57 -31.54 11.78
N LEU A 147 0.51 -30.23 11.52
CA LEU A 147 -0.25 -29.68 10.41
C LEU A 147 0.39 -30.11 9.09
N ILE A 148 -0.38 -30.80 8.24
CA ILE A 148 0.03 -31.16 6.88
C ILE A 148 -0.27 -30.00 5.92
N GLY A 149 -1.46 -29.42 6.03
CA GLY A 149 -1.90 -28.35 5.15
C GLY A 149 -2.97 -27.48 5.79
N LEU A 150 -3.01 -26.22 5.38
CA LEU A 150 -4.03 -25.24 5.70
C LEU A 150 -4.55 -24.67 4.38
N GLN A 151 -5.86 -24.69 4.16
CA GLN A 151 -6.44 -24.22 2.90
C GLN A 151 -7.72 -23.43 3.17
N GLY A 152 -7.86 -22.29 2.50
CA GLY A 152 -9.11 -21.55 2.46
C GLY A 152 -9.98 -22.05 1.30
N THR A 153 -11.26 -22.27 1.58
CA THR A 153 -12.31 -22.38 0.55
C THR A 153 -12.91 -20.99 0.31
N SER A 154 -14.01 -20.87 -0.43
CA SER A 154 -14.79 -19.64 -0.52
C SER A 154 -15.62 -19.35 0.74
N SER A 155 -15.73 -20.30 1.69
CA SER A 155 -16.62 -20.18 2.84
C SER A 155 -15.95 -20.38 4.21
N ALA A 156 -14.91 -21.21 4.28
CA ALA A 156 -14.26 -21.57 5.53
C ALA A 156 -12.77 -21.91 5.34
N VAL A 157 -12.02 -21.92 6.46
CA VAL A 157 -10.63 -22.37 6.51
C VAL A 157 -10.58 -23.80 7.00
N TRP A 158 -9.78 -24.63 6.33
CA TRP A 158 -9.65 -26.05 6.60
C TRP A 158 -8.21 -26.38 6.98
N ALA A 159 -8.05 -27.30 7.92
CA ALA A 159 -6.76 -27.79 8.40
C ALA A 159 -6.72 -29.31 8.28
N LEU A 160 -5.66 -29.83 7.65
CA LEU A 160 -5.37 -31.25 7.59
C LEU A 160 -4.25 -31.57 8.57
N ILE A 161 -4.53 -32.43 9.55
CA ILE A 161 -3.64 -32.69 10.67
C ILE A 161 -3.31 -34.18 10.68
N LYS A 162 -2.03 -34.52 10.84
CA LYS A 162 -1.56 -35.90 10.99
C LYS A 162 -0.99 -36.12 12.37
N ASP A 163 -1.65 -36.99 13.12
CA ASP A 163 -1.13 -37.63 14.31
C ASP A 163 -0.47 -38.98 13.96
N GLU A 164 0.16 -39.66 14.92
CA GLU A 164 1.01 -40.84 14.70
C GLU A 164 0.41 -41.86 13.71
N ASN A 165 -0.88 -42.18 13.85
CA ASN A 165 -1.57 -43.14 13.00
C ASN A 165 -2.90 -42.64 12.44
N ARG A 166 -3.22 -41.35 12.59
CA ARG A 166 -4.52 -40.81 12.20
C ARG A 166 -4.38 -39.48 11.49
N VAL A 167 -5.09 -39.33 10.38
CA VAL A 167 -5.29 -38.04 9.74
C VAL A 167 -6.68 -37.53 10.12
N THR A 168 -6.77 -36.26 10.49
CA THR A 168 -8.02 -35.58 10.81
C THR A 168 -8.12 -34.34 9.96
N LEU A 169 -9.28 -34.17 9.31
CA LEU A 169 -9.66 -32.91 8.69
C LEU A 169 -10.42 -32.08 9.71
N SER A 170 -10.14 -30.78 9.77
CA SER A 170 -10.87 -29.87 10.64
C SER A 170 -11.23 -28.59 9.90
N VAL A 171 -12.40 -28.04 10.20
CA VAL A 171 -12.87 -26.76 9.66
C VAL A 171 -12.92 -25.72 10.78
N LEU A 172 -12.47 -24.52 10.49
CA LEU A 172 -12.60 -23.38 11.40
C LEU A 172 -14.03 -22.84 11.29
N ASP A 173 -14.82 -23.10 12.32
CA ASP A 173 -16.07 -22.37 12.57
C ASP A 173 -15.76 -21.07 13.34
N ARG A 174 -16.76 -20.22 13.57
CA ARG A 174 -16.63 -18.90 14.20
C ARG A 174 -15.88 -18.91 15.54
N LEU A 175 -15.93 -20.01 16.29
CA LEU A 175 -15.38 -20.09 17.65
C LEU A 175 -14.39 -21.23 17.87
N ASP A 176 -14.38 -22.26 17.02
CA ASP A 176 -13.57 -23.44 17.26
C ASP A 176 -13.30 -24.25 15.98
N TRP A 177 -12.36 -25.17 16.07
CA TRP A 177 -12.06 -26.16 15.03
C TRP A 177 -12.95 -27.38 15.20
N GLN A 178 -13.78 -27.67 14.20
CA GLN A 178 -14.64 -28.85 14.19
C GLN A 178 -14.02 -29.95 13.35
N SER A 179 -13.93 -31.16 13.90
CA SER A 179 -13.43 -32.33 13.17
C SER A 179 -14.45 -32.81 12.13
N VAL A 180 -13.96 -33.16 10.95
CA VAL A 180 -14.73 -33.76 9.87
C VAL A 180 -14.22 -35.18 9.64
N ASP A 181 -15.14 -36.13 9.60
CA ASP A 181 -14.81 -37.53 9.37
C ASP A 181 -14.34 -37.75 7.93
N LEU A 182 -13.20 -38.44 7.81
CA LEU A 182 -12.66 -38.88 6.53
C LEU A 182 -13.38 -40.15 6.09
N PRO A 183 -13.58 -40.37 4.78
CA PRO A 183 -14.16 -41.60 4.27
C PRO A 183 -13.20 -42.76 4.54
N GLU A 184 -13.75 -43.96 4.80
CA GLU A 184 -12.95 -45.16 5.11
C GLU A 184 -11.97 -45.55 3.99
N SER A 185 -12.22 -45.12 2.76
CA SER A 185 -11.32 -45.30 1.62
C SER A 185 -9.99 -44.57 1.78
N ILE A 186 -9.96 -43.47 2.56
CA ILE A 186 -8.75 -42.70 2.83
C ILE A 186 -8.05 -43.26 4.07
N ASN A 187 -7.24 -44.31 3.87
CA ASN A 187 -6.41 -44.93 4.91
C ASN A 187 -4.90 -44.68 4.70
N THR A 188 -4.58 -43.56 4.06
CA THR A 188 -3.22 -43.15 3.71
C THR A 188 -2.73 -42.04 4.65
N THR A 189 -1.40 -41.93 4.76
CA THR A 189 -0.76 -40.84 5.49
C THR A 189 -0.08 -39.80 4.60
N ARG A 190 -0.19 -39.96 3.26
CA ARG A 190 0.36 -39.06 2.24
C ARG A 190 -0.80 -38.31 1.57
N LEU A 191 -1.39 -37.39 2.33
CA LEU A 191 -2.51 -36.57 1.88
C LEU A 191 -2.07 -35.13 1.72
N GLU A 192 -2.65 -34.45 0.75
CA GLU A 192 -2.52 -33.02 0.54
C GLU A 192 -3.91 -32.38 0.56
N LEU A 193 -4.02 -31.19 1.16
CA LEU A 193 -5.28 -30.45 1.25
C LEU A 193 -5.25 -29.29 0.24
N THR A 194 -6.27 -29.24 -0.61
CA THR A 194 -6.54 -28.16 -1.56
C THR A 194 -8.05 -27.86 -1.58
N ALA A 195 -8.55 -27.06 -2.51
CA ALA A 195 -9.96 -26.70 -2.58
C ALA A 195 -10.45 -26.33 -3.98
N ILE A 196 -11.75 -26.59 -4.22
CA ILE A 196 -12.52 -26.07 -5.35
C ILE A 196 -13.69 -25.26 -4.82
N GLY A 197 -13.67 -23.94 -5.02
CA GLY A 197 -14.74 -23.06 -4.55
C GLY A 197 -15.02 -23.28 -3.05
N LYS A 198 -16.23 -23.75 -2.71
CA LYS A 198 -16.63 -24.05 -1.31
C LYS A 198 -16.21 -25.43 -0.79
N HIS A 199 -15.67 -26.30 -1.65
CA HIS A 199 -15.43 -27.71 -1.38
C HIS A 199 -13.94 -27.94 -1.08
N PRO A 200 -13.56 -28.40 0.13
CA PRO A 200 -12.20 -28.85 0.35
C PRO A 200 -11.97 -30.17 -0.40
N VAL A 201 -10.76 -30.34 -0.93
CA VAL A 201 -10.37 -31.52 -1.71
C VAL A 201 -9.11 -32.13 -1.09
N LEU A 202 -9.14 -33.43 -0.85
CA LEU A 202 -7.99 -34.22 -0.41
C LEU A 202 -7.38 -34.96 -1.58
N ILE A 203 -6.08 -34.80 -1.77
CA ILE A 203 -5.32 -35.54 -2.79
C ILE A 203 -4.55 -36.66 -2.10
N ASP A 204 -4.91 -37.91 -2.40
CA ASP A 204 -4.15 -39.08 -1.96
C ASP A 204 -2.94 -39.32 -2.88
N ARG A 205 -1.74 -39.24 -2.28
CA ARG A 205 -0.43 -39.43 -2.95
C ARG A 205 0.24 -40.75 -2.55
N SER A 206 -0.50 -41.72 -2.02
CA SER A 206 0.06 -43.03 -1.63
C SER A 206 0.16 -44.04 -2.76
N GLY A 207 -0.69 -43.94 -3.79
CA GLY A 207 -0.72 -44.85 -4.91
C GLY A 207 0.25 -44.51 -6.04
N LEU A 208 0.20 -45.30 -7.11
CA LEU A 208 0.84 -44.98 -8.40
C LEU A 208 0.10 -43.88 -9.17
N ARG A 209 -1.08 -43.50 -8.67
CA ARG A 209 -1.91 -42.44 -9.22
C ARG A 209 -2.45 -41.58 -8.09
N PHE A 210 -2.57 -40.29 -8.35
CA PHE A 210 -3.26 -39.36 -7.48
C PHE A 210 -4.75 -39.48 -7.65
N VAL A 211 -5.44 -39.57 -6.52
CA VAL A 211 -6.90 -39.60 -6.43
C VAL A 211 -7.34 -38.38 -5.65
N ALA A 212 -8.31 -37.64 -6.18
CA ALA A 212 -8.91 -36.49 -5.52
C ALA A 212 -10.25 -36.88 -4.91
N HIS A 213 -10.41 -36.59 -3.62
CA HIS A 213 -11.65 -36.74 -2.88
C HIS A 213 -12.17 -35.36 -2.50
N GLU A 214 -13.33 -34.99 -3.03
CA GLU A 214 -14.02 -33.75 -2.75
C GLU A 214 -15.04 -33.96 -1.63
N PHE A 215 -15.06 -33.04 -0.67
CA PHE A 215 -16.07 -33.01 0.38
C PHE A 215 -17.08 -31.91 0.10
N ASP A 216 -18.36 -32.26 0.12
CA ASP A 216 -19.44 -31.29 0.05
C ASP A 216 -19.86 -30.87 1.48
N PRO A 217 -19.57 -29.63 1.91
CA PRO A 217 -19.89 -29.16 3.25
C PRO A 217 -21.39 -29.05 3.53
N GLU A 218 -22.25 -29.03 2.50
CA GLU A 218 -23.71 -28.94 2.69
C GLU A 218 -24.34 -30.30 2.97
N THR A 219 -23.85 -31.34 2.31
CA THR A 219 -24.37 -32.71 2.46
C THR A 219 -23.55 -33.56 3.42
N GLY A 220 -22.31 -33.17 3.71
CA GLY A 220 -21.36 -33.97 4.47
C GLY A 220 -20.86 -35.21 3.71
N ALA A 221 -21.10 -35.27 2.39
CA ALA A 221 -20.73 -36.40 1.55
C ALA A 221 -19.35 -36.21 0.91
N TRP A 222 -18.66 -37.32 0.69
CA TRP A 222 -17.42 -37.39 -0.07
C TRP A 222 -17.68 -37.96 -1.46
N SER A 223 -17.08 -37.35 -2.48
CA SER A 223 -17.07 -37.85 -3.86
C SER A 223 -15.64 -37.94 -4.39
N GLU A 224 -15.37 -38.98 -5.19
CA GLU A 224 -14.08 -39.15 -5.86
C GLU A 224 -14.14 -38.58 -7.28
N PHE A 225 -13.05 -37.96 -7.73
CA PHE A 225 -12.96 -37.54 -9.14
C PHE A 225 -12.87 -38.75 -10.06
N PRO A 226 -13.53 -38.72 -11.24
CA PRO A 226 -13.59 -39.89 -12.12
C PRO A 226 -12.23 -40.24 -12.74
N GLU A 227 -11.32 -39.27 -12.83
CA GLU A 227 -9.99 -39.44 -13.43
C GLU A 227 -8.89 -39.24 -12.40
N SER A 228 -7.88 -40.11 -12.47
CA SER A 228 -6.69 -40.10 -11.63
C SER A 228 -5.47 -39.64 -12.43
N ILE A 229 -4.53 -38.93 -11.79
CA ILE A 229 -3.29 -38.47 -12.44
C ILE A 229 -2.15 -39.44 -12.13
N GLU A 230 -1.33 -39.82 -13.11
CA GLU A 230 -0.17 -40.68 -12.86
C GLU A 230 0.87 -39.98 -11.96
N LEU A 231 1.45 -40.73 -11.03
CA LEU A 231 2.43 -40.22 -10.08
C LEU A 231 3.67 -39.69 -10.81
N SER A 232 3.99 -38.43 -10.55
CA SER A 232 5.27 -37.80 -10.88
C SER A 232 5.67 -36.90 -9.72
N ASP A 233 6.95 -36.91 -9.38
CA ASP A 233 7.51 -36.13 -8.26
C ASP A 233 7.42 -34.61 -8.52
N ALA A 234 7.25 -34.21 -9.79
CA ALA A 234 7.19 -32.82 -10.21
C ALA A 234 5.77 -32.23 -10.25
N ILE A 235 4.73 -32.99 -9.88
CA ILE A 235 3.36 -32.50 -9.96
C ILE A 235 3.04 -31.54 -8.81
N ARG A 236 2.52 -30.36 -9.17
CA ARG A 236 1.98 -29.37 -8.23
C ARG A 236 0.51 -29.15 -8.50
N ILE A 237 -0.26 -29.07 -7.43
CA ILE A 237 -1.70 -28.89 -7.50
C ILE A 237 -2.01 -27.63 -6.69
N THR A 238 -2.78 -26.71 -7.27
CA THR A 238 -3.22 -25.51 -6.56
C THR A 238 -4.74 -25.38 -6.66
N ALA A 239 -5.30 -24.78 -5.61
CA ALA A 239 -6.73 -24.57 -5.47
C ALA A 239 -7.28 -23.65 -6.58
N GLY A 240 -8.56 -23.77 -6.90
CA GLY A 240 -9.21 -22.90 -7.88
C GLY A 240 -10.71 -22.78 -7.63
N THR A 241 -11.41 -21.87 -8.30
CA THR A 241 -12.85 -21.66 -8.03
C THR A 241 -13.74 -22.75 -8.62
N ARG A 242 -13.34 -23.35 -9.74
CA ARG A 242 -14.14 -24.37 -10.47
C ARG A 242 -13.41 -25.69 -10.70
N ALA A 243 -12.09 -25.66 -10.65
CA ALA A 243 -11.23 -26.81 -10.88
C ALA A 243 -9.90 -26.58 -10.17
N LEU A 244 -9.18 -27.67 -9.88
CA LEU A 244 -7.79 -27.61 -9.46
C LEU A 244 -6.91 -27.31 -10.66
N SER A 245 -5.90 -26.46 -10.48
CA SER A 245 -4.85 -26.28 -11.48
C SER A 245 -3.71 -27.26 -11.19
N VAL A 246 -3.40 -28.11 -12.16
CA VAL A 246 -2.37 -29.14 -12.08
C VAL A 246 -1.22 -28.75 -13.00
N LEU A 247 -0.05 -28.56 -12.43
CA LEU A 247 1.20 -28.37 -13.15
C LEU A 247 1.97 -29.69 -13.10
N ASP A 248 2.36 -30.19 -14.28
CA ASP A 248 3.05 -31.46 -14.46
C ASP A 248 4.22 -31.27 -15.40
N GLU A 249 5.43 -31.60 -14.95
CA GLU A 249 6.65 -31.45 -15.74
C GLU A 249 6.70 -32.55 -16.81
N GLN A 250 6.74 -32.14 -18.08
CA GLN A 250 6.85 -33.05 -19.23
C GLN A 250 8.31 -33.36 -19.55
N GLU A 251 9.14 -32.32 -19.52
CA GLU A 251 10.59 -32.34 -19.73
C GLU A 251 11.21 -31.34 -18.74
N PRO A 252 12.50 -31.46 -18.40
CA PRO A 252 13.19 -30.52 -17.53
C PRO A 252 12.90 -29.05 -17.88
N GLY A 253 12.21 -28.33 -16.97
CA GLY A 253 11.83 -26.92 -17.16
C GLY A 253 10.63 -26.67 -18.10
N LYS A 254 10.01 -27.71 -18.66
CA LYS A 254 8.80 -27.62 -19.48
C LYS A 254 7.62 -28.23 -18.76
N THR A 255 6.73 -27.37 -18.31
CA THR A 255 5.55 -27.71 -17.53
C THR A 255 4.29 -27.69 -18.39
N ARG A 256 3.39 -28.62 -18.14
CA ARG A 256 2.03 -28.65 -18.65
C ARG A 256 1.05 -28.19 -17.58
N LEU A 257 0.16 -27.27 -17.95
CA LEU A 257 -0.95 -26.82 -17.13
C LEU A 257 -2.23 -27.56 -17.53
N ARG A 258 -2.87 -28.20 -16.56
CA ARG A 258 -4.16 -28.89 -16.70
C ARG A 258 -5.17 -28.39 -15.68
N SER A 259 -6.45 -28.49 -16.01
CA SER A 259 -7.58 -28.29 -15.11
C SER A 259 -8.14 -29.64 -14.69
N TRP A 260 -8.17 -29.93 -13.38
CA TRP A 260 -8.70 -31.18 -12.82
C TRP A 260 -9.95 -30.90 -11.99
N SER A 261 -11.06 -31.52 -12.36
CA SER A 261 -12.38 -31.27 -11.77
C SER A 261 -13.22 -32.55 -11.71
N PRO A 262 -14.39 -32.53 -11.07
CA PRO A 262 -15.32 -33.67 -11.06
C PRO A 262 -15.77 -34.12 -12.47
N THR A 263 -15.64 -33.27 -13.49
CA THR A 263 -16.02 -33.61 -14.87
C THR A 263 -14.89 -34.21 -15.70
N GLY A 264 -13.64 -34.19 -15.19
CA GLY A 264 -12.47 -34.75 -15.87
C GLY A 264 -11.22 -33.87 -15.76
N LEU A 265 -10.17 -34.30 -16.46
CA LEU A 265 -8.87 -33.63 -16.58
C LEU A 265 -8.68 -33.08 -17.99
N PHE A 266 -8.45 -31.77 -18.08
CA PHE A 266 -8.34 -31.06 -19.36
C PHE A 266 -6.98 -30.35 -19.46
N GLU A 267 -6.28 -30.50 -20.59
CA GLU A 267 -5.05 -29.73 -20.86
C GLU A 267 -5.41 -28.31 -21.28
N ILE A 268 -4.78 -27.32 -20.63
CA ILE A 268 -4.92 -25.89 -20.94
C ILE A 268 -3.75 -25.45 -21.82
N ALA A 269 -2.53 -25.73 -21.36
CA ALA A 269 -1.30 -25.32 -22.02
C ALA A 269 -0.17 -26.31 -21.75
N SER A 270 0.79 -26.38 -22.67
CA SER A 270 1.99 -27.23 -22.56
C SER A 270 3.24 -26.44 -22.95
N GLY A 271 4.41 -26.94 -22.51
CA GLY A 271 5.69 -26.30 -22.77
C GLY A 271 5.93 -24.98 -22.01
N LEU A 272 5.22 -24.75 -20.91
CA LEU A 272 5.38 -23.59 -20.05
C LEU A 272 6.76 -23.62 -19.38
N ASP A 273 7.45 -22.49 -19.42
CA ASP A 273 8.76 -22.32 -18.78
C ASP A 273 8.56 -21.82 -17.35
N LEU A 274 8.48 -22.77 -16.41
CA LEU A 274 8.17 -22.53 -15.00
C LEU A 274 9.36 -22.98 -14.14
N PRO A 275 9.88 -22.14 -13.22
CA PRO A 275 10.98 -22.54 -12.36
C PRO A 275 10.61 -23.68 -11.40
N ASP A 276 11.52 -24.62 -11.19
CA ASP A 276 11.33 -25.75 -10.29
C ASP A 276 11.16 -25.33 -8.83
N SER A 277 11.58 -24.13 -8.44
CA SER A 277 11.37 -23.62 -7.07
C SER A 277 10.06 -22.85 -6.91
N ALA A 278 9.29 -22.65 -7.99
CA ALA A 278 8.16 -21.74 -7.98
C ALA A 278 6.99 -22.23 -7.11
N SER A 279 6.53 -21.38 -6.19
CA SER A 279 5.26 -21.57 -5.49
C SER A 279 4.14 -20.91 -6.26
N ILE A 280 3.00 -21.59 -6.34
CA ILE A 280 1.93 -21.25 -7.29
C ILE A 280 0.61 -20.95 -6.57
N GLY A 281 -0.16 -20.03 -7.15
CA GLY A 281 -1.54 -19.76 -6.74
C GLY A 281 -2.37 -19.26 -7.91
N ALA A 282 -3.60 -19.77 -8.02
CA ALA A 282 -4.52 -19.38 -9.07
C ALA A 282 -5.41 -18.20 -8.62
N LEU A 283 -5.29 -17.05 -9.30
CA LEU A 283 -6.28 -15.98 -9.23
C LEU A 283 -7.41 -16.31 -10.19
N SER A 284 -8.33 -17.14 -9.74
CA SER A 284 -9.33 -17.75 -10.61
C SER A 284 -10.34 -16.73 -11.18
N SER A 285 -10.67 -15.66 -10.45
CA SER A 285 -11.54 -14.58 -10.96
C SER A 285 -10.98 -13.94 -12.23
N SER A 286 -9.66 -13.72 -12.27
CA SER A 286 -8.98 -13.03 -13.37
C SER A 286 -8.43 -13.96 -14.44
N GLY A 287 -8.65 -15.26 -14.26
CA GLY A 287 -8.00 -16.29 -15.06
C GLY A 287 -6.48 -16.11 -15.09
N SER A 288 -5.84 -15.77 -13.97
CA SER A 288 -4.38 -15.70 -13.87
C SER A 288 -3.84 -16.82 -12.98
N LEU A 289 -2.73 -17.43 -13.37
CA LEU A 289 -1.88 -18.27 -12.52
C LEU A 289 -0.65 -17.44 -12.14
N ILE A 290 -0.37 -17.33 -10.85
CA ILE A 290 0.80 -16.63 -10.36
C ILE A 290 1.78 -17.65 -9.81
N ALA A 291 3.04 -17.53 -10.22
CA ALA A 291 4.15 -18.31 -9.75
C ALA A 291 5.22 -17.37 -9.19
N ILE A 292 5.73 -17.67 -8.00
CA ILE A 292 6.81 -16.93 -7.34
C ILE A 292 7.97 -17.88 -7.14
N SER A 293 9.11 -17.59 -7.75
CA SER A 293 10.36 -18.34 -7.63
C SER A 293 11.43 -17.49 -6.94
N ILE A 294 12.40 -18.19 -6.38
CA ILE A 294 13.63 -17.58 -5.88
C ILE A 294 14.75 -18.11 -6.77
N ASP A 295 15.33 -17.23 -7.59
CA ASP A 295 16.47 -17.57 -8.45
C ASP A 295 17.75 -17.60 -7.59
N ARG A 296 18.48 -18.71 -7.70
CA ARG A 296 19.76 -18.97 -7.02
C ARG A 296 20.89 -19.23 -8.01
N GLU A 297 20.61 -19.48 -9.29
CA GLU A 297 21.59 -20.05 -10.22
C GLU A 297 22.66 -19.05 -10.66
N THR A 298 22.43 -17.74 -10.51
CA THR A 298 23.43 -16.73 -10.90
C THR A 298 24.58 -16.56 -9.91
N ALA A 299 24.60 -17.28 -8.77
CA ALA A 299 25.55 -17.04 -7.67
C ALA A 299 26.76 -17.99 -7.61
N GLU A 300 26.84 -19.03 -8.46
CA GLU A 300 27.99 -19.93 -8.51
C GLU A 300 29.18 -19.29 -9.26
N GLY A 301 29.86 -18.34 -8.62
CA GLY A 301 31.13 -17.81 -9.16
C GLY A 301 31.56 -16.44 -8.62
N ALA A 302 30.65 -15.67 -8.03
CA ALA A 302 30.99 -14.39 -7.41
C ALA A 302 31.28 -14.58 -5.91
N LEU A 303 32.46 -14.14 -5.45
CA LEU A 303 32.84 -14.13 -4.02
C LEU A 303 31.90 -13.25 -3.16
N GLU A 304 31.08 -12.41 -3.80
CA GLU A 304 29.95 -11.73 -3.21
C GLU A 304 28.68 -12.33 -3.81
N GLN A 305 28.00 -13.22 -3.09
CA GLN A 305 26.72 -13.76 -3.52
C GLN A 305 25.73 -12.60 -3.63
N PRO A 306 25.22 -12.26 -4.83
CA PRO A 306 24.13 -11.32 -4.92
C PRO A 306 22.95 -11.85 -4.10
N PRO A 307 22.17 -10.98 -3.43
CA PRO A 307 20.99 -11.43 -2.71
C PRO A 307 20.06 -12.16 -3.68
N ALA A 308 19.52 -13.30 -3.25
CA ALA A 308 18.61 -14.10 -4.05
C ALA A 308 17.48 -13.21 -4.62
N SER A 309 17.32 -13.23 -5.95
CA SER A 309 16.28 -12.45 -6.61
C SER A 309 14.98 -13.22 -6.60
N ILE A 310 13.92 -12.56 -6.15
CA ILE A 310 12.55 -13.06 -6.30
C ILE A 310 12.10 -12.73 -7.72
N GLU A 311 11.55 -13.71 -8.41
CA GLU A 311 10.91 -13.54 -9.71
C GLU A 311 9.43 -13.91 -9.59
N ILE A 312 8.59 -13.11 -10.25
CA ILE A 312 7.16 -13.37 -10.40
C ILE A 312 6.89 -13.66 -11.86
N LEU A 313 6.21 -14.76 -12.10
CA LEU A 313 5.64 -15.13 -13.38
C LEU A 313 4.11 -15.14 -13.25
N GLU A 314 3.42 -14.44 -14.15
CA GLU A 314 1.96 -14.43 -14.25
C GLU A 314 1.55 -14.96 -15.62
N LEU A 315 0.77 -16.06 -15.63
CA LEU A 315 0.29 -16.73 -16.83
C LEU A 315 -1.24 -16.63 -16.92
N GLY A 316 -1.80 -16.57 -18.12
CA GLY A 316 -3.25 -16.75 -18.32
C GLY A 316 -3.67 -18.21 -18.07
N LEU A 317 -4.70 -18.44 -17.26
CA LEU A 317 -5.29 -19.77 -17.02
C LEU A 317 -6.11 -20.31 -18.21
N LEU A 318 -6.43 -19.46 -19.20
CA LEU A 318 -7.21 -19.87 -20.36
C LEU A 318 -6.33 -20.30 -21.54
N ASP A 319 -5.19 -19.65 -21.71
CA ASP A 319 -4.32 -19.79 -22.89
C ASP A 319 -2.85 -20.11 -22.53
N GLY A 320 -2.48 -20.05 -21.25
CA GLY A 320 -1.10 -20.20 -20.80
C GLY A 320 -0.20 -19.02 -21.18
N ALA A 321 -0.75 -17.91 -21.71
CA ALA A 321 0.04 -16.80 -22.20
C ALA A 321 0.74 -16.07 -21.05
N GLU A 322 2.02 -15.77 -21.21
CA GLU A 322 2.78 -14.99 -20.25
C GLU A 322 2.29 -13.54 -20.25
N ARG A 323 1.76 -13.10 -19.11
CA ARG A 323 1.32 -11.71 -18.87
C ARG A 323 2.42 -10.89 -18.22
N TYR A 324 3.26 -11.53 -17.42
CA TYR A 324 4.35 -10.89 -16.69
C TYR A 324 5.44 -11.89 -16.34
N ARG A 325 6.70 -11.48 -16.47
CA ARG A 325 7.87 -12.17 -15.92
C ARG A 325 8.89 -11.12 -15.47
N GLY A 326 9.31 -11.18 -14.21
CA GLY A 326 10.34 -10.29 -13.68
C GLY A 326 10.31 -10.09 -12.17
N ALA A 327 11.07 -9.11 -11.69
CA ALA A 327 11.12 -8.77 -10.28
C ALA A 327 9.78 -8.18 -9.79
N PRO A 328 9.31 -8.48 -8.57
CA PRO A 328 8.04 -7.98 -8.07
C PRO A 328 7.90 -6.46 -8.20
N ILE A 329 6.78 -6.00 -8.77
CA ILE A 329 6.45 -4.56 -8.79
C ILE A 329 5.86 -4.23 -7.42
N ALA A 330 6.73 -3.86 -6.47
CA ALA A 330 6.31 -3.52 -5.13
C ALA A 330 5.61 -2.15 -5.11
N THR A 331 4.36 -2.12 -4.64
CA THR A 331 3.71 -0.86 -4.26
C THR A 331 4.20 -0.44 -2.88
N THR A 332 4.66 0.80 -2.78
CA THR A 332 4.85 1.46 -1.49
C THR A 332 3.64 2.35 -1.24
N PRO A 333 3.14 2.46 0.00
CA PRO A 333 1.95 3.25 0.31
C PRO A 333 2.14 4.75 0.01
N VAL A 334 3.39 5.19 -0.16
CA VAL A 334 3.76 6.51 -0.63
C VAL A 334 4.82 6.31 -1.70
N SER A 335 4.55 6.75 -2.93
CA SER A 335 5.56 6.64 -3.98
C SER A 335 6.82 7.41 -3.58
N PRO A 336 8.03 7.00 -4.01
CA PRO A 336 9.24 7.76 -3.74
C PRO A 336 9.13 9.23 -4.19
N GLU A 337 8.35 9.50 -5.22
CA GLU A 337 8.05 10.85 -5.72
C GLU A 337 7.17 11.63 -4.75
N GLU A 338 6.07 11.04 -4.28
CA GLU A 338 5.21 11.63 -3.24
C GLU A 338 5.97 11.89 -1.94
N PHE A 339 6.81 10.95 -1.51
CA PHE A 339 7.61 11.12 -0.29
C PHE A 339 8.62 12.26 -0.45
N ARG A 340 9.38 12.29 -1.55
CA ARG A 340 10.32 13.39 -1.86
C ARG A 340 9.59 14.72 -1.93
N PHE A 341 8.39 14.75 -2.51
CA PHE A 341 7.57 15.95 -2.58
C PHE A 341 7.10 16.39 -1.19
N LEU A 342 6.55 15.49 -0.37
CA LEU A 342 6.07 15.79 0.97
C LEU A 342 7.20 16.29 1.87
N VAL A 343 8.36 15.63 1.82
CA VAL A 343 9.58 16.08 2.52
C VAL A 343 10.02 17.44 2.00
N GLY A 344 10.03 17.66 0.68
CA GLY A 344 10.37 18.94 0.07
C GLY A 344 9.43 20.07 0.49
N MET A 345 8.13 19.80 0.55
CA MET A 345 7.11 20.74 1.01
C MET A 345 7.28 21.06 2.50
N MET A 346 7.50 20.05 3.35
CA MET A 346 7.78 20.25 4.78
C MET A 346 9.06 21.08 4.99
N MET A 347 10.13 20.79 4.24
CA MET A 347 11.38 21.57 4.29
C MET A 347 11.15 23.02 3.87
N LEU A 348 10.38 23.27 2.80
CA LEU A 348 10.07 24.60 2.32
C LEU A 348 9.25 25.39 3.35
N ILE A 349 8.25 24.76 3.96
CA ILE A 349 7.46 25.36 5.04
C ILE A 349 8.35 25.68 6.24
N MET A 350 9.18 24.74 6.70
CA MET A 350 10.09 24.93 7.83
C MET A 350 11.11 26.04 7.56
N MET A 351 11.71 26.08 6.38
CA MET A 351 12.60 27.15 5.95
C MET A 351 11.88 28.51 5.92
N GLY A 352 10.64 28.51 5.42
CA GLY A 352 9.76 29.68 5.43
C GLY A 352 9.49 30.23 6.83
N VAL A 353 9.14 29.35 7.76
CA VAL A 353 8.95 29.69 9.17
C VAL A 353 10.27 30.21 9.78
N LEU A 354 11.39 29.55 9.52
CA LEU A 354 12.70 29.96 10.03
C LEU A 354 13.10 31.36 9.54
N ILE A 355 12.97 31.63 8.23
CA ILE A 355 13.26 32.96 7.66
C ILE A 355 12.43 34.03 8.36
N VAL A 356 11.15 33.75 8.59
CA VAL A 356 10.23 34.70 9.21
C VAL A 356 10.57 34.94 10.68
N VAL A 357 10.90 33.89 11.43
CA VAL A 357 11.26 33.98 12.85
C VAL A 357 12.62 34.65 13.04
N ILE A 358 13.60 34.36 12.18
CA ILE A 358 14.96 34.92 12.27
C ILE A 358 15.01 36.35 11.74
N MET A 359 14.08 36.77 10.87
CA MET A 359 14.14 38.09 10.24
C MET A 359 14.22 39.18 11.31
N PRO A 360 15.37 39.87 11.46
CA PRO A 360 15.59 40.80 12.55
C PRO A 360 14.57 41.94 12.45
N ASP A 361 14.01 42.30 13.60
CA ASP A 361 13.08 43.43 13.69
C ASP A 361 13.88 44.73 13.53
N HIS A 362 14.13 45.10 12.27
CA HIS A 362 14.66 46.41 11.95
C HIS A 362 13.53 47.42 12.18
N SER A 363 13.36 47.81 13.46
CA SER A 363 12.42 48.82 13.94
C SER A 363 12.84 50.24 13.52
N SER A 364 13.26 50.41 12.27
CA SER A 364 13.41 51.72 11.65
C SER A 364 12.00 52.26 11.47
N ALA A 365 11.63 53.29 12.25
CA ALA A 365 10.31 53.90 12.24
C ALA A 365 9.83 54.14 10.80
N MET A 366 8.86 53.33 10.35
CA MET A 366 8.24 53.49 9.04
C MET A 366 7.35 54.72 9.08
N HIS A 367 7.64 55.71 8.23
CA HIS A 367 6.87 56.94 8.17
C HIS A 367 5.65 56.73 7.27
N LEU A 368 4.48 57.14 7.76
CA LEU A 368 3.24 57.10 7.01
C LEU A 368 3.18 58.31 6.06
N PRO A 369 2.88 58.12 4.76
CA PRO A 369 2.67 59.22 3.83
C PRO A 369 1.51 60.14 4.27
N GLU A 370 1.50 61.38 3.79
CA GLU A 370 0.45 62.35 4.11
C GLU A 370 -0.91 61.96 3.51
N GLY A 371 -1.99 62.29 4.22
CA GLY A 371 -3.37 62.08 3.74
C GLY A 371 -3.87 60.63 3.74
N VAL A 372 -3.10 59.68 4.30
CA VAL A 372 -3.52 58.28 4.41
C VAL A 372 -3.47 57.75 5.84
N VAL A 373 -4.15 56.63 6.05
CA VAL A 373 -4.12 55.82 7.29
C VAL A 373 -3.84 54.37 6.93
N LEU A 374 -3.29 53.59 7.86
CA LEU A 374 -3.11 52.14 7.64
C LEU A 374 -4.46 51.47 7.43
N ALA A 375 -4.55 50.58 6.46
CA ALA A 375 -5.78 49.84 6.19
C ALA A 375 -6.03 48.80 7.28
N ASP A 376 -7.30 48.62 7.65
CA ASP A 376 -7.71 47.62 8.65
C ASP A 376 -7.32 46.19 8.23
N PRO A 377 -6.92 45.31 9.17
CA PRO A 377 -6.59 43.92 8.89
C PRO A 377 -7.69 43.17 8.13
N GLY A 378 -8.97 43.40 8.48
CA GLY A 378 -10.12 42.78 7.81
C GLY A 378 -10.21 43.12 6.32
N ARG A 379 -10.01 44.39 5.94
CA ARG A 379 -10.01 44.81 4.53
C ARG A 379 -8.85 44.16 3.75
N ARG A 380 -7.69 44.00 4.39
CA ARG A 380 -6.53 43.32 3.78
C ARG A 380 -6.79 41.84 3.57
N LEU A 381 -7.44 41.17 4.53
CA LEU A 381 -7.82 39.75 4.41
C LEU A 381 -8.82 39.55 3.27
N ILE A 382 -9.90 40.34 3.23
CA ILE A 382 -10.91 40.27 2.17
C ILE A 382 -10.26 40.47 0.79
N ALA A 383 -9.41 41.49 0.63
CA ALA A 383 -8.70 41.70 -0.62
C ALA A 383 -7.83 40.50 -1.02
N THR A 384 -7.16 39.87 -0.04
CA THR A 384 -6.31 38.70 -0.29
C THR A 384 -7.15 37.48 -0.71
N MET A 385 -8.29 37.25 -0.08
CA MET A 385 -9.22 36.17 -0.46
C MET A 385 -9.76 36.38 -1.87
N LEU A 386 -10.16 37.60 -2.22
CA LEU A 386 -10.62 37.95 -3.56
C LEU A 386 -9.53 37.75 -4.63
N ASP A 387 -8.30 38.16 -4.35
CA ASP A 387 -7.15 37.90 -5.24
C ASP A 387 -6.92 36.38 -5.40
N ALA A 388 -7.03 35.60 -4.31
CA ALA A 388 -6.88 34.14 -4.36
C ALA A 388 -7.97 33.46 -5.20
N VAL A 389 -9.24 33.84 -5.03
CA VAL A 389 -10.35 33.35 -5.85
C VAL A 389 -10.14 33.68 -7.33
N LEU A 390 -9.70 34.89 -7.65
CA LEU A 390 -9.47 35.29 -9.03
C LEU A 390 -8.34 34.48 -9.68
N VAL A 391 -7.21 34.33 -8.98
CA VAL A 391 -6.06 33.57 -9.49
C VAL A 391 -6.42 32.09 -9.65
N THR A 392 -7.07 31.49 -8.66
CA THR A 392 -7.50 30.08 -8.71
C THR A 392 -8.55 29.84 -9.80
N ALA A 393 -9.45 30.79 -10.06
CA ALA A 393 -10.40 30.69 -11.18
C ALA A 393 -9.69 30.72 -12.54
N VAL A 394 -8.69 31.60 -12.72
CA VAL A 394 -7.91 31.67 -13.96
C VAL A 394 -7.10 30.40 -14.17
N VAL A 395 -6.37 29.95 -13.14
CA VAL A 395 -5.55 28.74 -13.24
C VAL A 395 -6.40 27.49 -13.38
N GLY A 396 -7.48 27.37 -12.62
CA GLY A 396 -8.43 26.27 -12.71
C GLY A 396 -9.03 26.14 -14.11
N ARG A 397 -9.38 27.26 -14.75
CA ARG A 397 -9.86 27.26 -16.15
C ARG A 397 -8.80 26.78 -17.15
N LEU A 398 -7.51 27.06 -16.90
CA LEU A 398 -6.41 26.66 -17.77
C LEU A 398 -6.06 25.17 -17.67
N VAL A 399 -6.23 24.57 -16.48
CA VAL A 399 -5.88 23.16 -16.19
C VAL A 399 -7.12 22.25 -16.12
N ASP A 400 -8.30 22.79 -16.39
CA ASP A 400 -9.60 22.09 -16.27
C ASP A 400 -9.88 21.53 -14.86
N VAL A 401 -9.50 22.31 -13.83
CA VAL A 401 -9.77 22.00 -12.42
C VAL A 401 -10.71 23.06 -11.84
N SER A 402 -11.72 22.63 -11.07
CA SER A 402 -12.62 23.57 -10.40
C SER A 402 -11.86 24.45 -9.41
N ALA A 403 -12.12 25.77 -9.43
CA ALA A 403 -11.53 26.68 -8.44
C ALA A 403 -11.88 26.30 -7.00
N ALA A 404 -13.06 25.71 -6.79
CA ALA A 404 -13.46 25.20 -5.48
C ALA A 404 -12.57 24.04 -5.01
N ASP A 405 -12.17 23.15 -5.91
CA ASP A 405 -11.29 22.01 -5.58
C ASP A 405 -9.89 22.47 -5.19
N ILE A 406 -9.40 23.53 -5.86
CA ILE A 406 -8.11 24.14 -5.55
C ILE A 406 -8.17 24.83 -4.18
N LEU A 407 -9.22 25.61 -3.90
CA LEU A 407 -9.36 26.37 -2.65
C LEU A 407 -9.62 25.47 -1.43
N THR A 408 -10.32 24.34 -1.62
CA THR A 408 -10.59 23.35 -0.57
C THR A 408 -9.48 22.31 -0.40
N LEU A 409 -8.43 22.38 -1.23
CA LEU A 409 -7.31 21.43 -1.27
C LEU A 409 -7.71 19.99 -1.64
N THR A 410 -8.92 19.75 -2.15
CA THR A 410 -9.36 18.41 -2.58
C THR A 410 -8.56 17.89 -3.78
N VAL A 411 -7.96 18.78 -4.57
CA VAL A 411 -7.11 18.41 -5.70
C VAL A 411 -5.84 17.65 -5.29
N ILE A 412 -5.37 17.79 -4.03
CA ILE A 412 -4.24 17.01 -3.49
C ILE A 412 -4.60 15.51 -3.43
N MET A 413 -5.87 15.20 -3.22
CA MET A 413 -6.35 13.83 -3.10
C MET A 413 -6.66 13.17 -4.45
N ARG A 414 -6.49 13.89 -5.58
CA ARG A 414 -6.72 13.30 -6.90
C ARG A 414 -5.49 12.53 -7.40
N PRO A 415 -5.68 11.35 -8.01
CA PRO A 415 -4.58 10.52 -8.52
C PRO A 415 -3.97 11.04 -9.84
N ASP A 416 -4.60 12.01 -10.50
CA ASP A 416 -4.31 12.48 -11.86
C ASP A 416 -3.15 13.49 -11.97
N ASN A 417 -2.26 13.56 -10.98
CA ASN A 417 -1.20 14.59 -10.91
C ASN A 417 -1.71 16.05 -10.96
N ALA A 418 -3.01 16.29 -10.71
CA ALA A 418 -3.59 17.64 -10.68
C ALA A 418 -3.02 18.52 -9.56
N TRP A 419 -2.23 17.97 -8.63
CA TRP A 419 -1.51 18.72 -7.61
C TRP A 419 -0.54 19.79 -8.19
N SER A 420 -0.08 19.61 -9.43
CA SER A 420 0.76 20.59 -10.15
C SER A 420 0.08 21.97 -10.31
N VAL A 421 -1.23 22.03 -10.10
CA VAL A 421 -2.01 23.28 -10.06
C VAL A 421 -1.55 24.23 -8.95
N PHE A 422 -1.03 23.74 -7.82
CA PHE A 422 -0.62 24.59 -6.70
C PHE A 422 0.59 25.47 -7.01
N PRO A 423 1.73 24.93 -7.49
CA PRO A 423 2.82 25.75 -7.99
C PRO A 423 2.36 26.78 -9.03
N LEU A 424 1.45 26.40 -9.93
CA LEU A 424 0.93 27.30 -10.95
C LEU A 424 0.12 28.44 -10.33
N VAL A 425 -0.79 28.16 -9.39
CA VAL A 425 -1.53 29.18 -8.61
C VAL A 425 -0.59 30.13 -7.88
N ILE A 426 0.45 29.60 -7.22
CA ILE A 426 1.43 30.40 -6.48
C ILE A 426 2.19 31.33 -7.43
N ILE A 427 2.72 30.79 -8.54
CA ILE A 427 3.50 31.56 -9.52
C ILE A 427 2.61 32.61 -10.20
N THR A 428 1.44 32.21 -10.69
CA THR A 428 0.49 33.12 -11.34
C THR A 428 0.05 34.21 -10.37
N GLY A 429 -0.31 33.85 -9.12
CA GLY A 429 -0.71 34.80 -8.10
C GLY A 429 0.41 35.77 -7.72
N LEU A 430 1.63 35.27 -7.57
CA LEU A 430 2.82 36.08 -7.31
C LEU A 430 3.06 37.09 -8.43
N MET A 431 3.07 36.65 -9.69
CA MET A 431 3.30 37.51 -10.85
C MET A 431 2.17 38.53 -11.02
N TYR A 432 0.92 38.07 -10.95
CA TYR A 432 -0.28 38.90 -11.06
C TYR A 432 -0.29 40.02 -10.03
N SER A 433 -0.10 39.69 -8.75
CA SER A 433 -0.12 40.69 -7.68
C SER A 433 1.10 41.62 -7.72
N THR A 434 2.28 41.10 -8.07
CA THR A 434 3.50 41.91 -8.21
C THR A 434 3.35 42.96 -9.32
N LEU A 435 2.87 42.54 -10.49
CA LEU A 435 2.72 43.41 -11.65
C LEU A 435 1.66 44.50 -11.40
N THR A 436 0.48 44.10 -10.92
CA THR A 436 -0.63 45.04 -10.66
C THR A 436 -0.27 46.04 -9.55
N GLU A 437 0.38 45.60 -8.48
CA GLU A 437 0.84 46.52 -7.42
C GLU A 437 1.94 47.46 -7.89
N ALA A 438 2.89 47.00 -8.70
CA ALA A 438 3.94 47.87 -9.23
C ALA A 438 3.37 48.93 -10.19
N LEU A 439 2.42 48.54 -11.04
CA LEU A 439 1.82 49.44 -12.03
C LEU A 439 0.81 50.41 -11.40
N PHE A 440 -0.11 49.91 -10.60
CA PHE A 440 -1.26 50.68 -10.11
C PHE A 440 -1.18 51.04 -8.64
N GLY A 441 -0.24 50.46 -7.88
CA GLY A 441 -0.24 50.55 -6.43
C GLY A 441 -1.33 49.71 -5.77
N ALA A 442 -2.07 48.87 -6.50
CA ALA A 442 -3.10 48.01 -5.94
C ALA A 442 -3.38 46.83 -6.89
N THR A 443 -3.81 45.71 -6.32
CA THR A 443 -4.47 44.65 -7.09
C THR A 443 -5.94 45.03 -7.33
N PRO A 444 -6.61 44.50 -8.37
CA PRO A 444 -8.04 44.67 -8.56
C PRO A 444 -8.89 44.43 -7.30
N ALA A 445 -8.61 43.38 -6.52
CA ALA A 445 -9.30 43.15 -5.26
C ALA A 445 -9.09 44.29 -4.23
N LYS A 446 -7.88 44.82 -4.15
CA LYS A 446 -7.57 45.97 -3.28
C LYS A 446 -8.28 47.24 -3.70
N MET A 447 -8.39 47.47 -5.01
CA MET A 447 -9.16 48.58 -5.56
C MET A 447 -10.64 48.48 -5.15
N LEU A 448 -11.22 47.28 -5.22
CA LEU A 448 -12.62 47.04 -4.82
C LEU A 448 -12.88 47.37 -3.35
N VAL A 449 -11.94 47.07 -2.45
CA VAL A 449 -12.10 47.38 -1.01
C VAL A 449 -11.57 48.77 -0.61
N GLY A 450 -11.12 49.57 -1.57
CA GLY A 450 -10.65 50.94 -1.36
C GLY A 450 -9.29 51.06 -0.66
N ILE A 451 -8.41 50.07 -0.83
CA ILE A 451 -7.06 50.09 -0.24
C ILE A 451 -5.98 50.10 -1.32
N ARG A 452 -4.80 50.65 -0.99
CA ARG A 452 -3.65 50.75 -1.88
C ARG A 452 -2.34 50.46 -1.15
N VAL A 453 -1.32 50.08 -1.91
CA VAL A 453 0.04 49.78 -1.46
C VAL A 453 0.92 50.96 -1.84
N VAL A 454 1.65 51.48 -0.87
CA VAL A 454 2.53 52.64 -1.03
C VAL A 454 3.88 52.35 -0.38
N ARG A 455 4.93 53.07 -0.79
CA ARG A 455 6.24 53.00 -0.11
C ARG A 455 6.18 53.67 1.26
N ALA A 456 6.89 53.09 2.24
CA ALA A 456 7.04 53.64 3.58
C ALA A 456 8.06 54.81 3.58
N ARG A 457 7.67 55.97 3.03
CA ARG A 457 8.49 57.18 2.97
C ARG A 457 7.65 58.41 3.29
N PRO A 458 8.23 59.44 3.94
CA PRO A 458 7.52 60.69 4.21
C PRO A 458 7.13 61.41 2.91
N GLY A 459 6.06 62.21 2.97
CA GLY A 459 5.54 63.00 1.86
C GLY A 459 4.37 62.35 1.13
N ALA A 460 4.27 62.60 -0.18
CA ALA A 460 3.16 62.11 -1.00
C ALA A 460 3.19 60.58 -1.17
N PRO A 461 2.02 59.92 -1.27
CA PRO A 461 1.94 58.48 -1.55
C PRO A 461 2.64 58.08 -2.85
N VAL A 462 3.75 57.34 -2.76
CA VAL A 462 4.49 56.81 -3.93
C VAL A 462 4.22 55.33 -4.12
N ARG A 463 3.99 54.89 -5.36
CA ARG A 463 3.81 53.48 -5.73
C ARG A 463 5.06 52.64 -5.37
N PRO A 464 4.89 51.35 -5.00
CA PRO A 464 6.01 50.45 -4.78
C PRO A 464 6.77 50.16 -6.09
N SER A 465 8.07 49.87 -6.00
CA SER A 465 8.81 49.33 -7.16
C SER A 465 8.42 47.88 -7.39
N LEU A 466 8.67 47.40 -8.61
CA LEU A 466 8.52 45.99 -8.97
C LEU A 466 9.19 45.04 -7.97
N TRP A 467 10.44 45.30 -7.58
CA TRP A 467 11.15 44.48 -6.60
C TRP A 467 10.50 44.48 -5.21
N SER A 468 10.02 45.65 -4.77
CA SER A 468 9.35 45.80 -3.47
C SER A 468 8.02 45.03 -3.47
N SER A 469 7.24 45.15 -4.55
CA SER A 469 6.04 44.34 -4.76
C SER A 469 6.35 42.85 -4.83
N LEU A 470 7.45 42.44 -5.48
CA LEU A 470 7.84 41.03 -5.60
C LEU A 470 8.18 40.42 -4.24
N VAL A 471 9.02 41.07 -3.44
CA VAL A 471 9.40 40.58 -2.09
C VAL A 471 8.16 40.43 -1.22
N ARG A 472 7.30 41.45 -1.22
CA ARG A 472 6.07 41.46 -0.43
C ARG A 472 5.11 40.33 -0.83
N ASN A 473 4.86 40.18 -2.12
CA ASN A 473 3.94 39.15 -2.62
C ASN A 473 4.56 37.76 -2.54
N GLY A 474 5.89 37.63 -2.60
CA GLY A 474 6.60 36.37 -2.39
C GLY A 474 6.31 35.81 -1.00
N ILE A 475 6.45 36.64 0.03
CA ILE A 475 6.10 36.24 1.41
C ILE A 475 4.62 35.88 1.52
N LYS A 476 3.73 36.66 0.90
CA LYS A 476 2.28 36.42 0.94
C LYS A 476 1.88 35.06 0.32
N TRP A 477 2.42 34.73 -0.85
CA TRP A 477 2.03 33.53 -1.62
C TRP A 477 2.79 32.27 -1.23
N LEU A 478 4.06 32.39 -0.81
CA LEU A 478 4.86 31.23 -0.39
C LEU A 478 4.60 30.86 1.07
N LEU A 479 4.21 31.82 1.92
CA LEU A 479 4.02 31.62 3.36
C LEU A 479 2.63 32.05 3.86
N PRO A 480 1.52 31.50 3.34
CA PRO A 480 0.18 31.87 3.78
C PRO A 480 -0.06 31.79 5.30
N PRO A 481 0.42 30.75 6.03
CA PRO A 481 0.24 30.68 7.49
C PRO A 481 0.89 31.85 8.21
N VAL A 482 2.07 32.29 7.75
CA VAL A 482 2.78 33.46 8.31
C VAL A 482 1.99 34.73 8.04
N ALA A 483 1.44 34.87 6.83
CA ALA A 483 0.62 36.02 6.48
C ALA A 483 -0.64 36.12 7.35
N ALA A 484 -1.25 34.97 7.68
CA ALA A 484 -2.40 34.91 8.58
C ALA A 484 -2.02 35.27 10.03
N LEU A 485 -0.88 34.82 10.53
CA LEU A 485 -0.39 35.18 11.88
C LEU A 485 -0.19 36.70 12.05
N ALA A 486 0.17 37.41 10.97
CA ALA A 486 0.31 38.87 11.00
C ALA A 486 -1.03 39.61 11.22
N LEU A 487 -2.18 38.95 11.08
CA LEU A 487 -3.48 39.54 11.44
C LEU A 487 -3.67 39.68 12.97
N ILE A 488 -2.86 38.96 13.75
CA ILE A 488 -2.86 38.99 15.21
C ILE A 488 -1.83 40.02 15.74
N ASP A 489 -0.94 40.53 14.89
CA ASP A 489 0.06 41.51 15.27
C ASP A 489 -0.61 42.87 15.62
N PRO A 490 -0.50 43.36 16.87
CA PRO A 490 -1.13 44.62 17.30
C PRO A 490 -0.63 45.84 16.52
N GLU A 491 0.55 45.76 15.89
CA GLU A 491 1.08 46.85 15.07
C GLU A 491 0.41 46.94 13.69
N THR A 492 -0.45 45.98 13.32
CA THR A 492 -1.17 45.91 12.03
C THR A 492 -0.25 45.91 10.80
N LEU A 493 1.06 45.69 10.98
CA LEU A 493 2.08 45.73 9.93
C LEU A 493 2.50 44.31 9.55
N HIS A 494 2.13 43.90 8.34
CA HIS A 494 2.48 42.59 7.82
C HIS A 494 4.01 42.46 7.67
N ARG A 495 4.60 41.31 8.01
CA ARG A 495 6.06 41.10 7.92
C ARG A 495 6.59 41.32 6.50
N GLY A 496 5.81 40.94 5.49
CA GLY A 496 6.11 41.23 4.09
C GLY A 496 6.09 42.72 3.75
N ASP A 497 5.28 43.54 4.44
CA ASP A 497 5.24 44.99 4.26
C ASP A 497 6.55 45.61 4.79
N ARG A 498 7.02 45.15 5.96
CA ARG A 498 8.31 45.56 6.56
C ARG A 498 9.49 45.21 5.67
N ALA A 499 9.56 43.94 5.23
CA ALA A 499 10.61 43.44 4.34
C ALA A 499 10.70 44.25 3.04
N ALA A 500 9.56 44.60 2.46
CA ALA A 500 9.47 45.36 1.22
C ALA A 500 9.55 46.88 1.40
N ARG A 501 9.55 47.40 2.64
CA ARG A 501 9.41 48.83 2.98
C ARG A 501 8.18 49.47 2.33
N THR A 502 7.04 48.81 2.47
CA THR A 502 5.74 49.24 1.95
C THR A 502 4.71 49.31 3.06
N LEU A 503 3.59 49.97 2.80
CA LEU A 503 2.44 50.07 3.68
C LEU A 503 1.18 49.84 2.87
N VAL A 504 0.21 49.12 3.45
CA VAL A 504 -1.15 49.06 2.89
C VAL A 504 -1.98 50.13 3.59
N VAL A 505 -2.45 51.09 2.80
CA VAL A 505 -3.09 52.29 3.28
C VAL A 505 -4.45 52.50 2.63
N MET A 506 -5.30 53.25 3.30
CA MET A 506 -6.55 53.79 2.79
C MET A 506 -6.56 55.32 2.94
N PRO A 507 -7.40 56.05 2.17
CA PRO A 507 -7.56 57.48 2.36
C PRO A 507 -7.93 57.77 3.82
N ARG A 508 -7.31 58.80 4.41
CA ARG A 508 -7.71 59.25 5.74
C ARG A 508 -9.17 59.73 5.64
N PRO A 509 -10.10 59.24 6.47
CA PRO A 509 -11.44 59.79 6.51
C PRO A 509 -11.32 61.29 6.82
N ALA A 510 -12.08 62.11 6.10
CA ALA A 510 -12.13 63.54 6.39
C ALA A 510 -12.48 63.68 7.87
N GLN A 511 -11.63 64.36 8.62
CA GLN A 511 -11.94 64.67 10.00
C GLN A 511 -13.23 65.51 9.94
N PRO A 512 -14.33 65.07 10.59
CA PRO A 512 -15.55 65.86 10.58
C PRO A 512 -15.21 67.26 11.05
N ASP A 513 -15.63 68.28 10.30
CA ASP A 513 -15.44 69.66 10.71
C ASP A 513 -16.13 69.78 12.08
N PRO A 514 -15.43 70.21 13.15
CA PRO A 514 -16.03 70.33 14.47
C PRO A 514 -17.29 71.23 14.49
N ARG A 515 -17.54 72.01 13.42
CA ARG A 515 -18.76 72.80 13.25
C ARG A 515 -19.99 71.98 12.87
N ASP A 516 -19.83 70.81 12.26
CA ASP A 516 -20.95 69.95 11.85
C ASP A 516 -21.51 69.09 13.01
N SER A 517 -20.85 69.10 14.18
CA SER A 517 -21.29 68.35 15.37
C SER A 517 -22.17 69.14 16.35
N ASP A 518 -22.37 70.45 16.13
CA ASP A 518 -23.12 71.33 17.04
C ASP A 518 -24.59 71.59 16.60
N GLU A 519 -25.04 71.03 15.47
CA GLU A 519 -26.43 71.19 14.97
C GLU A 519 -27.38 70.03 15.36
N GLY A 520 -27.04 69.25 16.39
CA GLY A 520 -27.83 68.10 16.88
C GLY A 520 -28.53 68.32 18.21
#